data_AF-A0A353H2E9-F1
#
_entry.id   AF-A0A353H2E9-F1
#
_cell.length_a   1.000
_cell.length_b   1.000
_cell.length_c   1.000
_cell.angle_alpha   90.00
_cell.angle_beta   90.00
_cell.angle_gamma   90.00
#
_symmetry.space_group_name_H-M   'P 1'
#
loop_
_entity.id
_entity.type
_entity.pdbx_description
1 polymer ?
#
loop_
_entity_poly.entity_id
_entity_poly.type
_entity_poly.pdbx_seq_one_letter_code
_entity_poly.pdbx_strand_id
1 'polypeptide(L)'
;MNSLIDSVYAHEILDSRGNPTVEVEVTLADGSMGRAAVPSGASTGIHEALELRDGDKSRYGGKGVLKAVENVNAEIQENLLDWDATQQKAIDQLMIDLDGTGNKSRLGANAILGVSLAVAKAAAASVELPLYRYLGGVYAHVLPVPMMNILNGGTHTNWQSTDAQEFMVMPLGAPSFAEGLRWGAEIYQALKSVLKARGYTTLVGDEGGYAPALKANSEAVEVILEAI
;
A
#
# COMPACT_ATOMS: atom_id res chain seq x y z
N MET A 1 28.02 -7.67 -11.32
CA MET A 1 26.69 -7.84 -10.70
C MET A 1 26.75 -9.12 -9.92
N ASN A 2 26.64 -9.01 -8.60
CA ASN A 2 26.55 -10.15 -7.71
C ASN A 2 25.22 -10.00 -6.96
N SER A 3 24.16 -10.59 -7.52
CA SER A 3 22.79 -10.45 -7.05
C SER A 3 22.43 -11.41 -5.92
N LEU A 4 23.42 -12.08 -5.31
CA LEU A 4 23.20 -12.92 -4.16
C LEU A 4 22.77 -12.07 -2.96
N ILE A 5 21.74 -12.51 -2.24
CA ILE A 5 21.26 -11.87 -1.03
C ILE A 5 22.33 -12.04 0.07
N ASP A 6 22.81 -10.90 0.58
CA ASP A 6 23.80 -10.81 1.64
C ASP A 6 23.14 -10.60 3.01
N SER A 7 22.03 -9.85 3.07
CA SER A 7 21.25 -9.68 4.30
C SER A 7 19.79 -9.35 4.04
N VAL A 8 18.94 -9.74 4.99
CA VAL A 8 17.51 -9.42 5.04
C VAL A 8 17.20 -8.92 6.45
N TYR A 9 16.80 -7.67 6.58
CA TYR A 9 16.55 -7.04 7.87
C TYR A 9 15.18 -6.36 7.90
N ALA A 10 14.49 -6.46 9.02
CA ALA A 10 13.21 -5.82 9.25
C ALA A 10 13.17 -5.04 10.56
N HIS A 11 12.36 -3.98 10.56
CA HIS A 11 12.00 -3.24 11.75
C HIS A 11 10.52 -2.81 11.72
N GLU A 12 10.00 -2.44 12.89
CA GLU A 12 8.66 -1.89 13.05
C GLU A 12 8.67 -0.38 12.78
N ILE A 13 7.83 0.08 11.85
CA ILE A 13 7.57 1.50 11.57
C ILE A 13 6.08 1.82 11.75
N LEU A 14 5.65 3.07 11.52
CA LEU A 14 4.24 3.47 11.57
C LEU A 14 3.67 3.75 10.17
N ASP A 15 2.45 3.29 9.94
CA ASP A 15 1.66 3.58 8.73
C ASP A 15 1.04 5.00 8.77
N SER A 16 0.33 5.38 7.70
CA SER A 16 -0.33 6.69 7.60
C SER A 16 -1.41 6.95 8.65
N ARG A 17 -1.90 5.90 9.33
CA ARG A 17 -2.90 5.96 10.40
C ARG A 17 -2.25 5.84 11.79
N GLY A 18 -0.92 5.83 11.86
CA GLY A 18 -0.16 5.69 13.10
C GLY A 18 -0.19 4.29 13.72
N ASN A 19 -0.56 3.26 12.98
CA ASN A 19 -0.47 1.87 13.44
C ASN A 19 0.89 1.26 13.04
N PRO A 20 1.43 0.32 13.84
CA PRO A 20 2.63 -0.41 13.46
C PRO A 20 2.49 -1.16 12.14
N THR A 21 3.57 -1.20 11.35
CA THR A 21 3.73 -2.08 10.19
C THR A 21 5.19 -2.51 10.04
N VAL A 22 5.43 -3.51 9.19
CA VAL A 22 6.76 -4.06 8.89
C VAL A 22 7.39 -3.27 7.73
N GLU A 23 8.64 -2.83 7.91
CA GLU A 23 9.52 -2.42 6.82
C GLU A 23 10.70 -3.39 6.74
N VAL A 24 11.04 -3.80 5.53
CA VAL A 24 12.12 -4.74 5.22
C VAL A 24 13.14 -4.09 4.31
N GLU A 25 14.42 -4.34 4.58
CA GLU A 25 15.58 -4.02 3.77
C GLU A 25 16.27 -5.32 3.33
N VAL A 26 16.63 -5.40 2.05
CA VAL A 26 17.43 -6.49 1.48
C VAL A 26 18.66 -5.88 0.84
N THR A 27 19.84 -6.35 1.23
CA THR A 27 21.12 -5.96 0.64
C THR A 27 21.72 -7.13 -0.12
N LEU A 28 22.25 -6.87 -1.31
CA LEU A 28 22.92 -7.87 -2.15
C LEU A 28 24.43 -7.77 -2.02
N ALA A 29 25.14 -8.82 -2.42
CA ALA A 29 26.59 -8.91 -2.33
C ALA A 29 27.35 -7.87 -3.19
N ASP A 30 26.70 -7.25 -4.18
CA ASP A 30 27.25 -6.10 -4.90
C ASP A 30 26.95 -4.72 -4.28
N GLY A 31 26.31 -4.71 -3.11
CA GLY A 31 25.95 -3.51 -2.35
C GLY A 31 24.61 -2.89 -2.76
N SER A 32 23.92 -3.42 -3.77
CA SER A 32 22.58 -2.97 -4.12
C SER A 32 21.60 -3.24 -2.99
N MET A 33 20.65 -2.34 -2.77
CA MET A 33 19.69 -2.44 -1.67
C MET A 33 18.27 -2.13 -2.13
N GLY A 34 17.31 -2.87 -1.58
CA GLY A 34 15.88 -2.64 -1.76
C GLY A 34 15.17 -2.53 -0.42
N ARG A 35 14.24 -1.58 -0.31
CA ARG A 35 13.45 -1.33 0.90
C ARG A 35 11.96 -1.32 0.62
N ALA A 36 11.16 -1.97 1.45
CA ALA A 36 9.71 -1.98 1.32
C ALA A 36 9.00 -1.97 2.68
N ALA A 37 8.06 -1.03 2.84
CA ALA A 37 7.08 -1.02 3.91
C ALA A 37 5.78 -1.67 3.44
N VAL A 38 5.10 -2.41 4.32
CA VAL A 38 3.86 -3.10 3.99
C VAL A 38 2.64 -2.25 4.34
N PRO A 39 1.69 -2.04 3.42
CA PRO A 39 0.44 -1.36 3.74
C PRO A 39 -0.47 -2.26 4.60
N SER A 40 -1.34 -1.65 5.41
CA SER A 40 -2.36 -2.36 6.18
C SER A 40 -3.74 -1.80 5.86
N GLY A 41 -4.67 -2.69 5.51
CA GLY A 41 -6.06 -2.33 5.17
C GLY A 41 -6.89 -1.97 6.40
N ALA A 42 -7.92 -1.14 6.22
CA ALA A 42 -8.94 -0.89 7.25
C ALA A 42 -10.01 -2.00 7.28
N SER A 43 -10.32 -2.56 6.11
CA SER A 43 -11.36 -3.56 5.88
C SER A 43 -10.70 -4.77 5.23
N THR A 44 -10.53 -5.84 5.99
CA THR A 44 -9.92 -7.09 5.52
C THR A 44 -11.01 -8.10 5.23
N GLY A 45 -11.05 -8.63 4.01
CA GLY A 45 -11.91 -9.75 3.65
C GLY A 45 -11.51 -11.03 4.40
N ILE A 46 -12.48 -11.88 4.74
CA ILE A 46 -12.28 -13.14 5.49
C ILE A 46 -11.39 -14.17 4.77
N HIS A 47 -11.13 -13.98 3.47
CA HIS A 47 -10.32 -14.86 2.63
C HIS A 47 -8.97 -14.23 2.24
N GLU A 48 -8.63 -13.08 2.82
CA GLU A 48 -7.32 -12.46 2.62
C GLU A 48 -6.20 -13.22 3.34
N ALA A 49 -4.97 -13.04 2.85
CA ALA A 49 -3.79 -13.50 3.57
C ALA A 49 -3.67 -12.76 4.91
N LEU A 50 -3.24 -13.46 5.96
CA LEU A 50 -3.28 -12.94 7.32
C LEU A 50 -2.15 -11.94 7.58
N GLU A 51 -2.50 -10.70 7.91
CA GLU A 51 -1.58 -9.76 8.53
C GLU A 51 -1.31 -10.18 9.98
N LEU A 52 -0.06 -10.54 10.31
CA LEU A 52 0.29 -10.99 11.65
C LEU A 52 0.52 -9.80 12.58
N ARG A 53 -0.31 -9.73 13.64
CA ARG A 53 -0.26 -8.73 14.73
C ARG A 53 0.08 -9.41 16.05
N ASP A 54 0.71 -8.67 16.97
CA ASP A 54 1.22 -9.20 18.23
C ASP A 54 0.10 -9.62 19.20
N GLY A 55 -0.99 -8.83 19.25
CA GLY A 55 -2.09 -9.00 20.20
C GLY A 55 -1.78 -8.48 21.62
N ASP A 56 -0.59 -7.91 21.83
CA ASP A 56 -0.19 -7.33 23.13
C ASP A 56 -0.85 -5.97 23.37
N LYS A 57 -1.87 -5.95 24.24
CA LYS A 57 -2.63 -4.74 24.56
C LYS A 57 -1.80 -3.63 25.21
N SER A 58 -0.61 -3.93 25.74
CA SER A 58 0.29 -2.92 26.32
C SER A 58 1.00 -2.07 25.25
N ARG A 59 1.09 -2.56 24.00
CA ARG A 59 1.74 -1.87 22.88
C ARG A 59 0.75 -1.62 21.75
N TYR A 60 0.57 -0.35 21.38
CA TYR A 60 -0.29 0.05 20.26
C TYR A 60 -1.69 -0.58 20.29
N GLY A 61 -2.25 -0.82 21.48
CA GLY A 61 -3.56 -1.44 21.65
C GLY A 61 -3.67 -2.87 21.08
N GLY A 62 -2.58 -3.62 21.00
CA GLY A 62 -2.54 -4.98 20.42
C GLY A 62 -2.10 -5.03 18.96
N LYS A 63 -1.84 -3.88 18.32
CA LYS A 63 -1.52 -3.78 16.89
C LYS A 63 -0.04 -3.83 16.56
N GLY A 64 0.85 -4.12 17.52
CA GLY A 64 2.27 -4.33 17.26
C GLY A 64 2.51 -5.41 16.19
N VAL A 65 3.67 -5.36 15.55
CA VAL A 65 4.07 -6.32 14.49
C VAL A 65 5.44 -6.97 14.77
N LEU A 66 5.87 -7.01 16.04
CA LEU A 66 7.19 -7.55 16.39
C LEU A 66 7.35 -9.03 16.04
N LYS A 67 6.27 -9.83 16.12
CA LYS A 67 6.32 -11.23 15.68
C LYS A 67 6.64 -11.35 14.19
N ALA A 68 6.02 -10.51 13.35
CA ALA A 68 6.29 -10.49 11.91
C ALA A 68 7.72 -10.00 11.62
N VAL A 69 8.20 -8.99 12.36
CA VAL A 69 9.59 -8.50 12.27
C VAL A 69 10.59 -9.61 12.66
N GLU A 70 10.32 -10.34 13.74
CA GLU A 70 11.15 -11.46 14.20
C GLU A 70 11.18 -12.59 13.16
N ASN A 71 10.03 -12.93 12.56
CA ASN A 71 9.94 -13.92 11.49
C ASN A 71 10.82 -13.54 10.28
N VAL A 72 10.90 -12.25 9.93
CA VAL A 72 11.81 -11.79 8.87
C VAL A 72 13.28 -11.91 9.30
N ASN A 73 13.62 -11.38 10.47
CA ASN A 73 15.00 -11.31 10.94
C ASN A 73 15.61 -12.66 11.31
N ALA A 74 14.79 -13.67 11.60
CA ALA A 74 15.23 -15.02 11.91
C ALA A 74 15.02 -15.96 10.72
N GLU A 75 13.88 -16.65 10.68
CA GLU A 75 13.65 -17.79 9.80
C GLU A 75 13.72 -17.43 8.31
N ILE A 76 13.13 -16.29 7.89
CA ILE A 76 13.15 -15.89 6.48
C ILE A 76 14.57 -15.50 6.05
N GLN A 77 15.26 -14.68 6.84
CA GLN A 77 16.65 -14.31 6.55
C GLN A 77 17.54 -15.54 6.42
N GLU A 78 17.53 -16.45 7.40
CA GLU A 78 18.37 -17.66 7.40
C GLU A 78 18.18 -18.50 6.12
N ASN A 79 16.95 -18.58 5.61
CA ASN A 79 16.63 -19.36 4.41
C ASN A 79 16.87 -18.64 3.08
N LEU A 80 17.11 -17.32 3.09
CA LEU A 80 17.30 -16.51 1.88
C LEU A 80 18.73 -16.05 1.62
N LEU A 81 19.64 -16.18 2.58
CA LEU A 81 21.07 -15.90 2.35
C LEU A 81 21.59 -16.71 1.16
N ASP A 82 22.45 -16.09 0.36
CA ASP A 82 23.05 -16.65 -0.85
C ASP A 82 22.06 -17.03 -1.98
N TRP A 83 20.79 -16.64 -1.88
CA TRP A 83 19.85 -16.75 -3.02
C TRP A 83 20.07 -15.63 -4.03
N ASP A 84 19.96 -15.94 -5.31
CA ASP A 84 19.97 -14.93 -6.38
C ASP A 84 18.66 -14.14 -6.38
N ALA A 85 18.72 -12.86 -6.03
CA ALA A 85 17.58 -11.95 -5.95
C ALA A 85 16.82 -11.77 -7.28
N THR A 86 17.44 -12.12 -8.42
CA THR A 86 16.76 -12.09 -9.73
C THR A 86 15.76 -13.25 -9.89
N GLN A 87 15.82 -14.27 -9.04
CA GLN A 87 14.92 -15.43 -9.05
C GLN A 87 13.64 -15.19 -8.23
N GLN A 88 12.96 -14.06 -8.47
CA GLN A 88 11.81 -13.58 -7.69
C GLN A 88 10.77 -14.68 -7.41
N LYS A 89 10.35 -15.41 -8.44
CA LYS A 89 9.34 -16.49 -8.29
C LYS A 89 9.82 -17.61 -7.36
N ALA A 90 11.10 -17.97 -7.41
CA ALA A 90 11.65 -19.04 -6.59
C ALA A 90 11.76 -18.60 -5.12
N ILE A 91 12.18 -17.35 -4.88
CA ILE A 91 12.22 -16.74 -3.55
C ILE A 91 10.81 -16.63 -2.95
N ASP A 92 9.83 -16.15 -3.72
CA ASP A 92 8.44 -16.05 -3.26
C ASP A 92 7.87 -17.44 -2.95
N GLN A 93 8.15 -18.44 -3.78
CA GLN A 93 7.72 -19.82 -3.55
C GLN A 93 8.36 -20.41 -2.29
N LEU A 94 9.67 -20.18 -2.08
CA LEU A 94 10.36 -20.60 -0.86
C LEU A 94 9.67 -20.05 0.39
N MET A 95 9.35 -18.74 0.41
CA MET A 95 8.68 -18.14 1.57
C MET A 95 7.26 -18.67 1.79
N ILE A 96 6.53 -18.99 0.71
CA ILE A 96 5.21 -19.62 0.79
C ILE A 96 5.33 -21.04 1.37
N ASP A 97 6.28 -21.83 0.88
CA ASP A 97 6.51 -23.20 1.32
C ASP A 97 7.03 -23.24 2.77
N LEU A 98 7.89 -22.28 3.12
CA LEU A 98 8.39 -22.08 4.46
C LEU A 98 7.22 -21.80 5.41
N ASP A 99 6.34 -20.84 5.11
CA ASP A 99 5.15 -20.58 5.92
C ASP A 99 4.27 -21.83 6.08
N GLY A 100 4.00 -22.53 4.97
CA GLY A 100 3.30 -23.81 4.95
C GLY A 100 1.79 -23.73 5.18
N THR A 101 1.20 -22.54 5.30
CA THR A 101 -0.25 -22.36 5.52
C THR A 101 -0.94 -21.76 4.28
N GLY A 102 -2.23 -22.05 4.10
CA GLY A 102 -3.00 -21.57 2.95
C GLY A 102 -3.20 -20.05 2.90
N ASN A 103 -2.98 -19.34 4.02
CA ASN A 103 -3.22 -17.90 4.15
C ASN A 103 -2.02 -17.13 4.75
N LYS A 104 -0.82 -17.72 4.80
CA LYS A 104 0.39 -17.06 5.32
C LYS A 104 0.32 -16.71 6.82
N SER A 105 -0.38 -17.50 7.62
CA SER A 105 -0.68 -17.19 9.02
C SER A 105 0.45 -17.49 10.00
N ARG A 106 1.47 -18.26 9.61
CA ARG A 106 2.59 -18.62 10.50
C ARG A 106 3.66 -17.53 10.50
N LEU A 107 4.13 -17.15 9.31
CA LEU A 107 5.11 -16.09 9.13
C LEU A 107 4.47 -14.70 9.08
N GLY A 108 3.23 -14.61 8.63
CA GLY A 108 2.52 -13.36 8.39
C GLY A 108 2.67 -12.90 6.94
N ALA A 109 1.55 -12.59 6.30
CA ALA A 109 1.54 -12.05 4.94
C ALA A 109 2.31 -10.72 4.84
N ASN A 110 2.33 -9.94 5.92
CA ASN A 110 3.12 -8.72 6.05
C ASN A 110 4.64 -8.98 6.12
N ALA A 111 5.10 -10.06 6.75
CA ALA A 111 6.52 -10.43 6.69
C ALA A 111 6.92 -10.82 5.25
N ILE A 112 6.16 -11.75 4.64
CA ILE A 112 6.44 -12.29 3.31
C ILE A 112 6.39 -11.21 2.23
N LEU A 113 5.37 -10.35 2.25
CA LEU A 113 5.21 -9.29 1.26
C LEU A 113 6.33 -8.24 1.39
N GLY A 114 6.73 -7.89 2.62
CA GLY A 114 7.83 -6.95 2.86
C GLY A 114 9.13 -7.45 2.22
N VAL A 115 9.49 -8.70 2.47
CA VAL A 115 10.68 -9.34 1.88
C VAL A 115 10.56 -9.44 0.36
N SER A 116 9.42 -9.93 -0.16
CA SER A 116 9.16 -10.09 -1.59
C SER A 116 9.39 -8.79 -2.38
N LEU A 117 8.84 -7.67 -1.88
CA LEU A 117 8.98 -6.35 -2.50
C LEU A 117 10.39 -5.78 -2.35
N ALA A 118 11.04 -6.00 -1.20
CA ALA A 118 12.42 -5.55 -0.96
C ALA A 118 13.42 -6.26 -1.88
N VAL A 119 13.28 -7.59 -2.06
CA VAL A 119 14.05 -8.39 -3.02
C VAL A 119 13.89 -7.85 -4.44
N ALA A 120 12.66 -7.61 -4.90
CA ALA A 120 12.41 -7.08 -6.25
C ALA A 120 13.09 -5.73 -6.49
N LYS A 121 13.08 -4.84 -5.49
CA LYS A 121 13.75 -3.53 -5.55
C LYS A 121 15.27 -3.66 -5.54
N ALA A 122 15.82 -4.55 -4.71
CA ALA A 122 17.26 -4.80 -4.64
C ALA A 122 17.78 -5.37 -5.96
N ALA A 123 17.06 -6.34 -6.53
CA ALA A 123 17.38 -6.94 -7.82
C ALA A 123 17.31 -5.90 -8.95
N ALA A 124 16.25 -5.09 -8.99
CA ALA A 124 16.11 -3.99 -9.95
C ALA A 124 17.30 -3.01 -9.88
N ALA A 125 17.72 -2.65 -8.66
CA ALA A 125 18.88 -1.80 -8.44
C ALA A 125 20.19 -2.46 -8.93
N SER A 126 20.41 -3.75 -8.67
CA SER A 126 21.61 -4.48 -9.09
C SER A 126 21.75 -4.59 -10.61
N VAL A 127 20.63 -4.69 -11.34
CA VAL A 127 20.62 -4.68 -12.81
C VAL A 127 20.42 -3.28 -13.42
N GLU A 128 20.48 -2.23 -12.60
CA GLU A 128 20.37 -0.82 -12.99
C GLU A 128 19.07 -0.50 -13.78
N LEU A 129 17.96 -1.14 -13.42
CA LEU A 129 16.65 -0.89 -14.01
C LEU A 129 15.71 -0.21 -13.02
N PRO A 130 14.88 0.74 -13.47
CA PRO A 130 13.77 1.18 -12.64
C PRO A 130 12.81 0.02 -12.39
N LEU A 131 12.21 -0.06 -11.20
CA LEU A 131 11.40 -1.22 -10.77
C LEU A 131 10.31 -1.63 -11.78
N TYR A 132 9.61 -0.66 -12.38
CA TYR A 132 8.56 -0.95 -13.38
C TYR A 132 9.11 -1.70 -14.61
N ARG A 133 10.37 -1.42 -14.99
CA ARG A 133 11.05 -2.03 -16.12
C ARG A 133 11.58 -3.43 -15.76
N TYR A 134 12.10 -3.57 -14.55
CA TYR A 134 12.51 -4.86 -14.00
C TYR A 134 11.32 -5.84 -13.94
N LEU A 135 10.17 -5.39 -13.43
CA LEU A 135 8.97 -6.24 -13.28
C LEU A 135 8.24 -6.49 -14.61
N GLY A 136 8.01 -5.44 -15.41
CA GLY A 136 7.16 -5.53 -16.59
C GLY A 136 7.91 -5.74 -17.91
N GLY A 137 9.23 -5.83 -17.87
CA GLY A 137 10.08 -6.08 -19.03
C GLY A 137 10.00 -4.97 -20.09
N VAL A 138 10.37 -5.32 -21.33
CA VAL A 138 10.65 -4.32 -22.35
C VAL A 138 9.44 -3.50 -22.83
N TYR A 139 8.24 -4.01 -22.55
CA TYR A 139 6.98 -3.40 -22.98
C TYR A 139 6.24 -2.67 -21.84
N ALA A 140 6.83 -2.53 -20.66
CA ALA A 140 6.27 -1.72 -19.58
C ALA A 140 6.38 -0.22 -19.91
N HIS A 141 5.29 0.38 -20.42
CA HIS A 141 5.26 1.78 -20.84
C HIS A 141 3.90 2.49 -20.68
N VAL A 142 2.84 1.77 -20.30
CA VAL A 142 1.49 2.34 -20.16
C VAL A 142 1.33 2.93 -18.76
N LEU A 143 0.98 4.22 -18.69
CA LEU A 143 0.58 4.87 -17.43
C LEU A 143 -0.92 4.66 -17.19
N PRO A 144 -1.36 4.41 -15.95
CA PRO A 144 -2.76 4.17 -15.65
C PRO A 144 -3.59 5.46 -15.67
N VAL A 145 -4.90 5.34 -15.93
CA VAL A 145 -5.85 6.40 -15.61
C VAL A 145 -6.18 6.29 -14.12
N PRO A 146 -5.91 7.33 -13.30
CA PRO A 146 -6.15 7.26 -11.87
C PRO A 146 -7.64 7.34 -11.56
N MET A 147 -8.11 6.49 -10.65
CA MET A 147 -9.39 6.65 -9.96
C MET A 147 -9.12 7.37 -8.64
N MET A 148 -9.44 8.66 -8.59
CA MET A 148 -9.07 9.52 -7.47
C MET A 148 -10.22 9.65 -6.50
N ASN A 149 -10.09 9.09 -5.30
CA ASN A 149 -11.04 9.32 -4.22
C ASN A 149 -10.97 10.78 -3.76
N ILE A 150 -12.09 11.49 -3.91
CA ILE A 150 -12.19 12.92 -3.54
C ILE A 150 -13.26 13.17 -2.46
N LEU A 151 -14.12 12.19 -2.19
CA LEU A 151 -15.19 12.28 -1.20
C LEU A 151 -15.47 10.90 -0.60
N ASN A 152 -15.50 10.85 0.73
CA ASN A 152 -15.70 9.66 1.54
C ASN A 152 -17.10 9.62 2.15
N GLY A 153 -17.61 8.40 2.30
CA GLY A 153 -18.86 8.09 2.99
C GLY A 153 -18.75 6.80 3.80
N GLY A 154 -19.90 6.29 4.24
CA GLY A 154 -20.01 5.00 4.92
C GLY A 154 -19.14 4.89 6.18
N THR A 155 -18.45 3.76 6.33
CA THR A 155 -17.62 3.46 7.52
C THR A 155 -16.42 4.39 7.70
N HIS A 156 -16.06 5.17 6.67
CA HIS A 156 -14.92 6.11 6.75
C HIS A 156 -15.29 7.41 7.45
N THR A 157 -16.59 7.71 7.65
CA THR A 157 -17.01 9.04 8.14
C THR A 157 -17.49 9.07 9.59
N ASN A 158 -17.58 7.95 10.32
CA ASN A 158 -17.99 7.85 11.75
C ASN A 158 -19.33 8.50 12.18
N TRP A 159 -20.03 9.20 11.28
CA TRP A 159 -21.30 9.91 11.48
C TRP A 159 -22.22 9.66 10.27
N GLN A 160 -23.53 9.87 10.42
CA GLN A 160 -24.53 9.70 9.33
C GLN A 160 -24.13 10.49 8.08
N SER A 161 -23.65 9.78 7.07
CA SER A 161 -23.31 10.28 5.74
C SER A 161 -23.89 9.34 4.67
N THR A 162 -23.43 9.48 3.44
CA THR A 162 -23.74 8.60 2.31
C THR A 162 -23.43 7.13 2.60
N ASP A 163 -24.21 6.20 2.04
CA ASP A 163 -23.97 4.75 2.20
C ASP A 163 -22.74 4.28 1.43
N ALA A 164 -22.47 4.89 0.27
CA ALA A 164 -21.30 4.56 -0.53
C ALA A 164 -20.01 5.01 0.15
N GLN A 165 -19.01 4.13 0.14
CA GLN A 165 -17.76 4.31 0.88
C GLN A 165 -16.86 5.38 0.26
N GLU A 166 -16.75 5.39 -1.08
CA GLU A 166 -15.84 6.26 -1.82
C GLU A 166 -16.51 6.77 -3.10
N PHE A 167 -16.34 8.05 -3.39
CA PHE A 167 -16.73 8.69 -4.64
C PHE A 167 -15.48 9.22 -5.34
N MET A 168 -15.28 8.74 -6.56
CA MET A 168 -14.04 8.94 -7.31
C MET A 168 -14.26 9.73 -8.60
N VAL A 169 -13.24 10.50 -8.99
CA VAL A 169 -13.14 11.11 -10.33
C VAL A 169 -12.05 10.45 -11.15
N MET A 170 -12.29 10.36 -12.46
CA MET A 170 -11.38 9.72 -13.42
C MET A 170 -11.13 10.67 -14.60
N PRO A 171 -9.90 11.18 -14.79
CA PRO A 171 -9.58 12.10 -15.87
C PRO A 171 -9.33 11.36 -17.20
N LEU A 172 -10.33 10.63 -17.71
CA LEU A 172 -10.22 9.78 -18.91
C LEU A 172 -9.82 10.54 -20.18
N GLY A 173 -10.16 11.84 -20.27
CA GLY A 173 -9.86 12.69 -21.42
C GLY A 173 -8.47 13.34 -21.40
N ALA A 174 -7.68 13.14 -20.33
CA ALA A 174 -6.40 13.80 -20.21
C ALA A 174 -5.35 13.20 -21.17
N PRO A 175 -4.51 14.02 -21.83
CA PRO A 175 -3.53 13.54 -22.81
C PRO A 175 -2.31 12.87 -22.17
N SER A 176 -2.14 12.98 -20.85
CA SER A 176 -1.06 12.34 -20.10
C SER A 176 -1.47 12.13 -18.64
N PHE A 177 -0.75 11.26 -17.92
CA PHE A 177 -0.93 11.10 -16.48
C PHE A 177 -0.75 12.42 -15.72
N ALA A 178 0.26 13.22 -16.09
CA ALA A 178 0.54 14.50 -15.44
C ALA A 178 -0.64 15.49 -15.58
N GLU A 179 -1.24 15.55 -16.77
CA GLU A 179 -2.44 16.37 -17.00
C GLU A 179 -3.65 15.82 -16.26
N GLY A 180 -3.83 14.50 -16.21
CA GLY A 180 -4.91 13.88 -15.44
C GLY A 180 -4.78 14.13 -13.93
N LEU A 181 -3.55 14.07 -13.41
CA LEU A 181 -3.25 14.43 -12.02
C LEU A 181 -3.58 15.88 -11.72
N ARG A 182 -3.21 16.80 -12.62
CA ARG A 182 -3.55 18.22 -12.51
C ARG A 182 -5.06 18.44 -12.48
N TRP A 183 -5.82 17.83 -13.40
CA TRP A 183 -7.28 17.93 -13.43
C TRP A 183 -7.90 17.46 -12.13
N GLY A 184 -7.52 16.28 -11.63
CA GLY A 184 -8.04 15.77 -10.37
C GLY A 184 -7.70 16.66 -9.17
N ALA A 185 -6.50 17.24 -9.12
CA ALA A 185 -6.12 18.18 -8.07
C ALA A 185 -6.93 19.49 -8.12
N GLU A 186 -7.18 20.04 -9.31
CA GLU A 186 -8.01 21.23 -9.51
C GLU A 186 -9.47 20.96 -9.11
N ILE A 187 -10.05 19.83 -9.54
CA ILE A 187 -11.40 19.36 -9.14
C ILE A 187 -11.49 19.22 -7.62
N TYR A 188 -10.47 18.62 -6.98
CA TYR A 188 -10.44 18.47 -5.52
C TYR A 188 -10.44 19.82 -4.78
N GLN A 189 -9.74 20.84 -5.27
CA GLN A 189 -9.77 22.18 -4.67
C GLN A 189 -11.08 22.93 -4.97
N ALA A 190 -11.66 22.74 -6.16
CA ALA A 190 -12.98 23.27 -6.50
C ALA A 190 -14.07 22.67 -5.60
N LEU A 191 -14.03 21.35 -5.38
CA LEU A 191 -14.95 20.64 -4.50
C LEU A 191 -14.89 21.19 -3.07
N LYS A 192 -13.70 21.50 -2.56
CA LYS A 192 -13.55 22.17 -1.25
C LYS A 192 -14.37 23.45 -1.15
N SER A 193 -14.35 24.25 -2.22
CA SER A 193 -15.06 25.53 -2.28
C SER A 193 -16.56 25.33 -2.38
N VAL A 194 -17.01 24.38 -3.20
CA VAL A 194 -18.44 23.98 -3.32
C VAL A 194 -18.99 23.52 -1.97
N LEU A 195 -18.26 22.62 -1.28
CA LEU A 195 -18.66 22.12 0.03
C LEU A 195 -18.79 23.26 1.06
N LYS A 196 -17.80 24.16 1.12
CA LYS A 196 -17.85 25.33 2.02
C LYS A 196 -19.00 26.28 1.71
N ALA A 197 -19.26 26.54 0.42
CA ALA A 197 -20.37 27.40 0.00
C ALA A 197 -21.73 26.82 0.39
N ARG A 198 -21.84 25.49 0.39
CA ARG A 198 -23.03 24.75 0.87
C ARG A 198 -23.08 24.52 2.38
N GLY A 199 -22.11 25.05 3.14
CA GLY A 199 -22.08 24.98 4.60
C GLY A 199 -21.51 23.68 5.19
N TYR A 200 -20.89 22.83 4.36
CA TYR A 200 -20.26 21.59 4.82
C TYR A 200 -18.84 21.80 5.35
N THR A 201 -18.43 20.93 6.28
CA THR A 201 -17.05 20.84 6.74
C THR A 201 -16.19 20.15 5.67
N THR A 202 -14.91 20.53 5.61
CA THR A 202 -13.93 19.97 4.66
C THR A 202 -12.81 19.24 5.41
N LEU A 203 -13.20 18.38 6.36
CA LEU A 203 -12.28 17.44 6.99
C LEU A 203 -12.01 16.29 6.03
N VAL A 204 -10.83 15.69 6.12
CA VAL A 204 -10.38 14.60 5.25
C VAL A 204 -10.40 13.27 5.99
N GLY A 205 -10.75 12.20 5.29
CA GLY A 205 -10.63 10.82 5.77
C GLY A 205 -9.21 10.25 5.57
N ASP A 206 -9.06 8.95 5.84
CA ASP A 206 -7.78 8.22 5.74
C ASP A 206 -7.18 8.29 4.32
N GLU A 207 -8.01 8.31 3.28
CA GLU A 207 -7.63 8.38 1.87
C GLU A 207 -7.44 9.82 1.35
N GLY A 208 -7.65 10.84 2.18
CA GLY A 208 -7.53 12.26 1.80
C GLY A 208 -8.76 12.88 1.14
N GLY A 209 -9.77 12.09 0.76
CA GLY A 209 -11.07 12.58 0.31
C GLY A 209 -11.83 13.33 1.42
N TYR A 210 -12.68 14.30 1.06
CA TYR A 210 -13.49 15.03 2.04
C TYR A 210 -14.57 14.13 2.64
N ALA A 211 -14.88 14.31 3.93
CA ALA A 211 -15.90 13.54 4.66
C ALA A 211 -17.08 14.43 5.14
N PRO A 212 -17.85 15.07 4.24
CA PRO A 212 -19.00 15.88 4.63
C PRO A 212 -20.19 15.01 5.08
N ALA A 213 -21.00 15.53 6.01
CA ALA A 213 -22.24 14.89 6.45
C ALA A 213 -23.38 15.14 5.45
N LEU A 214 -23.26 14.57 4.24
CA LEU A 214 -24.27 14.66 3.19
C LEU A 214 -25.50 13.82 3.52
N LYS A 215 -26.65 14.21 2.96
CA LYS A 215 -27.95 13.58 3.26
C LYS A 215 -28.26 12.36 2.40
N ALA A 216 -27.63 12.25 1.23
CA ALA A 216 -27.89 11.18 0.27
C ALA A 216 -26.71 10.95 -0.68
N ASN A 217 -26.59 9.72 -1.22
CA ASN A 217 -25.58 9.37 -2.23
C ASN A 217 -25.66 10.27 -3.47
N SER A 218 -26.87 10.70 -3.88
CA SER A 218 -27.05 11.60 -5.02
C SER A 218 -26.43 12.97 -4.79
N GLU A 219 -26.49 13.48 -3.55
CA GLU A 219 -25.92 14.78 -3.21
C GLU A 219 -24.39 14.78 -3.38
N ALA A 220 -23.73 13.66 -3.07
CA ALA A 220 -22.29 13.51 -3.31
C ALA A 220 -21.95 13.64 -4.80
N VAL A 221 -22.75 13.02 -5.67
CA VAL A 221 -22.58 13.12 -7.12
C VAL A 221 -22.82 14.56 -7.60
N GLU A 222 -23.85 15.24 -7.08
CA GLU A 222 -24.16 16.63 -7.45
C GLU A 222 -23.04 17.61 -7.09
N VAL A 223 -22.47 17.54 -5.89
CA VAL A 223 -21.37 18.44 -5.49
C VAL A 223 -20.08 18.14 -6.26
N ILE A 224 -19.85 16.88 -6.65
CA ILE A 224 -18.72 16.50 -7.51
C ILE A 224 -18.91 17.06 -8.91
N LEU A 225 -20.12 16.93 -9.49
CA LEU A 225 -20.43 17.49 -10.81
C LEU A 225 -20.35 19.01 -10.85
N GLU A 226 -20.69 19.72 -9.76
CA GLU A 226 -20.49 21.17 -9.67
C GLU A 226 -19.00 21.56 -9.62
N ALA A 227 -18.14 20.68 -9.11
CA ALA A 227 -16.71 20.91 -8.99
C ALA A 227 -15.91 20.60 -10.27
N ILE A 228 -16.50 19.83 -11.21
CA ILE A 228 -15.93 19.47 -12.52
C ILE A 228 -16.20 20.58 -13.54
#